data_AF-A0A961AFD9-F1
#
_entry.id   AF-A0A961AFD9-F1
#
_cell.length_a   1.000
_cell.length_b   1.000
_cell.length_c   1.000
_cell.angle_alpha   90.00
_cell.angle_beta   90.00
_cell.angle_gamma   90.00
#
_symmetry.space_group_name_H-M   'P 1'
#
loop_
_entity.id
_entity.type
_entity.pdbx_description
1 polymer ?
#
loop_
_entity_poly.entity_id
_entity_poly.type
_entity_poly.pdbx_seq_one_letter_code
_entity_poly.pdbx_strand_id
1 'polypeptide(L)'
;RLYRNDGDWHFVDVTRASGLEGVRGYGMGTAVGDVDGDGWSDLLLTAVGANHFFRNDGGHFRDATREAGLAGADDAWSSSAGFFDADRDGDLDLFVANYVQWSRARDFEVDYRLDGIGRAYGPPSNFPGAQNYFYRNRGDGTFDEVGAEAGIHVVQADGAPVGKGLAL
;
A
#
# COMPACT_ATOMS: atom_id res chain seq x y z
N ARG A 1 -7.12 10.35 -8.67
CA ARG A 1 -8.28 10.66 -9.54
C ARG A 1 -8.78 9.34 -10.08
N LEU A 2 -10.08 9.16 -10.23
CA LEU A 2 -10.69 7.98 -10.82
C LEU A 2 -11.40 8.36 -12.11
N TYR A 3 -11.12 7.62 -13.18
CA TYR A 3 -11.76 7.79 -14.47
C TYR A 3 -12.49 6.51 -14.86
N ARG A 4 -13.75 6.64 -15.27
CA ARG A 4 -14.54 5.52 -15.79
C ARG A 4 -14.48 5.53 -17.32
N ASN A 5 -14.12 4.39 -17.90
CA ASN A 5 -14.25 4.16 -19.34
C ASN A 5 -15.73 3.97 -19.69
N ASP A 6 -16.24 4.71 -20.69
CA ASP A 6 -17.63 4.60 -21.14
C ASP A 6 -17.88 3.50 -22.19
N GLY A 7 -16.82 2.81 -22.61
CA GLY A 7 -16.86 1.73 -23.61
C GLY A 7 -16.37 2.16 -24.99
N ASP A 8 -16.24 3.45 -25.24
CA ASP A 8 -15.85 4.04 -26.53
C ASP A 8 -14.47 4.71 -26.47
N TRP A 9 -13.60 4.23 -25.58
CA TRP A 9 -12.28 4.81 -25.28
C TRP A 9 -12.33 6.26 -24.76
N HIS A 10 -13.49 6.71 -24.27
CA HIS A 10 -13.60 7.95 -23.54
C HIS A 10 -13.60 7.70 -22.03
N PHE A 11 -12.97 8.62 -21.32
CA PHE A 11 -12.76 8.52 -19.89
C PHE A 11 -13.38 9.72 -19.20
N VAL A 12 -14.34 9.46 -18.31
CA VAL A 12 -15.03 10.49 -17.53
C VAL A 12 -14.43 10.54 -16.13
N ASP A 13 -14.00 11.73 -15.67
CA ASP A 13 -13.60 11.92 -14.28
C ASP A 13 -14.82 11.71 -13.38
N VAL A 14 -14.80 10.61 -12.62
CA VAL A 14 -15.84 10.25 -11.66
C VAL A 14 -15.37 10.42 -10.22
N THR A 15 -14.18 10.98 -9.98
CA THR A 15 -13.55 11.07 -8.64
C THR A 15 -14.51 11.58 -7.56
N ARG A 16 -15.27 12.64 -7.86
CA ARG A 16 -16.24 13.21 -6.93
C ARG A 16 -17.50 12.35 -6.78
N ALA A 17 -18.03 11.87 -7.91
CA ALA A 17 -19.24 11.05 -7.92
C ALA A 17 -19.02 9.68 -7.24
N SER A 18 -17.79 9.18 -7.26
CA SER A 18 -17.39 7.90 -6.67
C SER A 18 -16.96 8.01 -5.21
N GLY A 19 -17.11 9.16 -4.55
CA GLY A 19 -16.72 9.33 -3.14
C GLY A 19 -15.21 9.48 -2.87
N LEU A 20 -14.36 9.52 -3.91
CA LEU A 20 -12.89 9.62 -3.77
C LEU A 20 -12.37 11.07 -3.80
N GLU A 21 -13.26 12.07 -3.88
CA GLU A 21 -12.86 13.46 -3.73
C GLU A 21 -12.36 13.71 -2.31
N GLY A 22 -11.25 14.44 -2.19
CA GLY A 22 -10.71 14.76 -0.87
C GLY A 22 -9.66 13.77 -0.35
N VAL A 23 -9.50 12.60 -0.95
CA VAL A 23 -8.37 11.70 -0.62
C VAL A 23 -7.05 12.43 -0.84
N ARG A 24 -6.17 12.39 0.17
CA ARG A 24 -4.85 13.03 0.18
C ARG A 24 -3.84 12.03 0.69
N GLY A 25 -2.63 12.08 0.14
CA GLY A 25 -1.52 11.24 0.54
C GLY A 25 -0.42 11.30 -0.51
N TYR A 26 0.74 10.73 -0.18
CA TYR A 26 1.77 10.47 -1.17
C TYR A 26 1.61 9.04 -1.68
N GLY A 27 0.69 8.86 -2.63
CA GLY A 27 0.36 7.55 -3.18
C GLY A 27 1.50 6.97 -4.03
N MET A 28 1.73 5.66 -3.91
CA MET A 28 2.81 4.94 -4.61
C MET A 28 2.27 3.95 -5.63
N GLY A 29 1.30 3.13 -5.24
CA GLY A 29 0.72 2.08 -6.07
C GLY A 29 -0.73 1.82 -5.69
N THR A 30 -1.37 0.94 -6.45
CA THR A 30 -2.75 0.54 -6.22
C THR A 30 -2.89 -0.98 -6.37
N ALA A 31 -3.73 -1.59 -5.55
CA ALA A 31 -4.23 -2.94 -5.75
C ALA A 31 -5.75 -2.90 -5.88
N VAL A 32 -6.29 -3.83 -6.67
CA VAL A 32 -7.72 -3.93 -6.98
C VAL A 32 -8.15 -5.38 -6.79
N GLY A 33 -9.24 -5.62 -6.07
CA GLY A 33 -9.76 -6.96 -5.79
C GLY A 33 -11.15 -6.88 -5.17
N ASP A 34 -11.99 -7.88 -5.40
CA ASP A 34 -13.30 -8.02 -4.73
C ASP A 34 -13.05 -8.72 -3.38
N VAL A 35 -12.95 -7.93 -2.30
CA VAL A 35 -12.42 -8.40 -1.01
C VAL A 35 -13.50 -9.02 -0.14
N ASP A 36 -14.75 -8.60 -0.28
CA ASP A 36 -15.89 -9.14 0.46
C ASP A 36 -16.85 -9.98 -0.40
N GLY A 37 -16.49 -10.24 -1.67
CA GLY A 37 -17.16 -11.17 -2.55
C GLY A 37 -18.52 -10.67 -3.05
N ASP A 38 -18.73 -9.37 -3.04
CA ASP A 38 -20.00 -8.74 -3.39
C ASP A 38 -20.15 -8.46 -4.90
N GLY A 39 -19.09 -8.75 -5.66
CA GLY A 39 -19.00 -8.56 -7.11
C GLY A 39 -18.48 -7.20 -7.54
N TRP A 40 -18.15 -6.31 -6.59
CA TRP A 40 -17.59 -4.99 -6.85
C TRP A 40 -16.11 -4.95 -6.44
N SER A 41 -15.26 -4.46 -7.34
CA SER A 41 -13.84 -4.36 -7.00
C SER A 41 -13.55 -3.21 -6.03
N ASP A 42 -12.87 -3.53 -4.94
CA ASP A 42 -12.34 -2.62 -3.94
C ASP A 42 -10.96 -2.09 -4.34
N LEU A 43 -10.50 -1.04 -3.64
CA LEU A 43 -9.25 -0.36 -3.93
C LEU A 43 -8.38 -0.23 -2.69
N LEU A 44 -7.12 -0.68 -2.78
CA LEU A 44 -6.06 -0.27 -1.86
C LEU A 44 -5.12 0.70 -2.59
N LEU A 45 -4.82 1.83 -1.96
CA LEU A 45 -3.75 2.75 -2.36
C LEU A 45 -2.60 2.65 -1.35
N THR A 46 -1.41 2.26 -1.83
CA THR A 46 -0.20 2.29 -1.02
C THR A 46 0.36 3.72 -0.94
N ALA A 47 1.01 4.08 0.17
CA ALA A 47 1.52 5.43 0.36
C ALA A 47 2.82 5.51 1.17
N VAL A 48 3.43 6.71 1.17
CA VAL A 48 4.30 7.14 2.28
C VAL A 48 3.41 7.52 3.45
N GLY A 49 3.56 6.82 4.56
CA GLY A 49 2.64 6.80 5.69
C GLY A 49 1.60 5.69 5.56
N ALA A 50 0.47 5.87 6.25
CA ALA A 50 -0.62 4.90 6.22
C ALA A 50 -1.19 4.70 4.80
N ASN A 51 -1.50 3.45 4.48
CA ASN A 51 -2.23 3.08 3.27
C ASN A 51 -3.69 3.51 3.36
N HIS A 52 -4.39 3.51 2.22
CA HIS A 52 -5.83 3.78 2.16
C HIS A 52 -6.57 2.64 1.48
N PHE A 53 -7.52 2.03 2.18
CA PHE A 53 -8.39 1.01 1.63
C PHE A 53 -9.81 1.55 1.49
N PHE A 54 -10.41 1.33 0.32
CA PHE A 54 -11.74 1.77 -0.02
C PHE A 54 -12.59 0.60 -0.47
N ARG A 55 -13.72 0.39 0.21
CA ARG A 55 -14.74 -0.55 -0.24
C ARG A 55 -15.66 0.08 -1.27
N ASN A 56 -16.07 -0.71 -2.26
CA ASN A 56 -16.85 -0.26 -3.39
C ASN A 56 -18.32 -0.69 -3.31
N ASP A 57 -19.18 0.23 -2.87
CA ASP A 57 -20.61 -0.03 -2.78
C ASP A 57 -21.30 0.30 -4.13
N GLY A 58 -21.06 -0.49 -5.17
CA GLY A 58 -21.72 -0.32 -6.48
C GLY A 58 -21.34 0.95 -7.24
N GLY A 59 -20.07 1.36 -7.16
CA GLY A 59 -19.50 2.53 -7.83
C GLY A 59 -19.27 3.74 -6.93
N HIS A 60 -19.61 3.63 -5.64
CA HIS A 60 -19.30 4.62 -4.62
C HIS A 60 -18.32 4.03 -3.60
N PHE A 61 -17.17 4.67 -3.46
CA PHE A 61 -16.11 4.21 -2.56
C PHE A 61 -16.24 4.85 -1.17
N ARG A 62 -16.11 4.04 -0.14
CA ARG A 62 -16.00 4.49 1.27
C ARG A 62 -14.64 4.13 1.84
N ASP A 63 -14.03 5.03 2.60
CA ASP A 63 -12.79 4.70 3.33
C ASP A 63 -13.11 3.67 4.42
N ALA A 64 -12.52 2.49 4.28
CA ALA A 64 -12.64 1.36 5.21
C ALA A 64 -11.28 0.99 5.81
N THR A 65 -10.27 1.85 5.70
CA THR A 65 -8.88 1.56 6.05
C THR A 65 -8.73 1.05 7.48
N ARG A 66 -9.30 1.77 8.45
CA ARG A 66 -9.21 1.39 9.87
C ARG A 66 -10.09 0.20 10.21
N GLU A 67 -11.25 0.11 9.58
CA GLU A 67 -12.20 -1.00 9.77
C GLU A 67 -11.58 -2.33 9.31
N ALA A 68 -10.96 -2.33 8.14
CA ALA A 68 -10.33 -3.50 7.55
C ALA A 68 -8.98 -3.88 8.19
N GLY A 69 -8.34 -2.95 8.93
CA GLY A 69 -7.03 -3.18 9.53
C GLY A 69 -5.85 -3.01 8.55
N LEU A 70 -6.06 -2.29 7.44
CA LEU A 70 -5.12 -2.22 6.31
C LEU A 70 -4.26 -0.95 6.27
N ALA A 71 -4.29 -0.12 7.32
CA ALA A 71 -3.52 1.13 7.37
C ALA A 71 -2.00 0.90 7.32
N GLY A 72 -1.51 -0.21 7.86
CA GLY A 72 -0.08 -0.36 8.17
C GLY A 72 0.35 0.58 9.30
N ALA A 73 1.67 0.79 9.44
CA ALA A 73 2.22 1.77 10.38
C ALA A 73 2.18 3.20 9.80
N ASP A 74 2.00 4.20 10.66
CA ASP A 74 1.92 5.62 10.25
C ASP A 74 3.23 6.16 9.62
N ASP A 75 4.36 5.50 9.87
CA ASP A 75 5.68 5.80 9.32
C ASP A 75 6.15 4.79 8.26
N ALA A 76 5.27 3.89 7.82
CA ALA A 76 5.56 2.96 6.75
C ALA A 76 5.78 3.68 5.41
N TRP A 77 6.44 3.01 4.49
CA TRP A 77 6.50 3.41 3.09
C TRP A 77 6.15 2.20 2.24
N SER A 78 4.87 2.03 1.98
CA SER A 78 4.37 0.98 1.10
C SER A 78 4.54 1.41 -0.36
N SER A 79 5.16 0.55 -1.17
CA SER A 79 5.49 0.83 -2.57
C SER A 79 4.50 0.18 -3.53
N SER A 80 4.11 -1.06 -3.27
CA SER A 80 3.21 -1.84 -4.13
C SER A 80 2.40 -2.83 -3.31
N ALA A 81 1.32 -3.34 -3.89
CA ALA A 81 0.46 -4.33 -3.25
C ALA A 81 -0.23 -5.23 -4.28
N GLY A 82 -0.71 -6.39 -3.84
CA GLY A 82 -1.46 -7.30 -4.69
C GLY A 82 -2.42 -8.18 -3.87
N PHE A 83 -3.67 -8.25 -4.34
CA PHE A 83 -4.66 -9.17 -3.80
C PHE A 83 -4.56 -10.54 -4.49
N PHE A 84 -4.65 -11.62 -3.71
CA PHE A 84 -4.66 -13.00 -4.21
C PHE A 84 -5.17 -13.94 -3.12
N ASP A 85 -5.76 -15.06 -3.51
CA ASP A 85 -6.22 -16.12 -2.60
C ASP A 85 -5.02 -17.03 -2.23
N ALA A 86 -4.41 -16.82 -1.06
CA ALA A 86 -3.14 -17.46 -0.70
C ALA A 86 -3.34 -18.86 -0.12
N ASP A 87 -4.40 -19.06 0.65
CA ASP A 87 -4.68 -20.32 1.35
C ASP A 87 -5.81 -21.15 0.72
N ARG A 88 -6.44 -20.64 -0.35
CA ARG A 88 -7.50 -21.30 -1.13
C ARG A 88 -8.83 -21.42 -0.39
N ASP A 89 -9.13 -20.49 0.49
CA ASP A 89 -10.43 -20.39 1.14
C ASP A 89 -11.48 -19.63 0.30
N GLY A 90 -11.03 -18.94 -0.76
CA GLY A 90 -11.87 -18.19 -1.68
C GLY A 90 -11.96 -16.70 -1.36
N ASP A 91 -11.37 -16.25 -0.26
CA ASP A 91 -11.26 -14.85 0.12
C ASP A 91 -9.91 -14.28 -0.34
N LEU A 92 -9.90 -13.06 -0.87
CA LEU A 92 -8.65 -12.46 -1.34
C LEU A 92 -7.82 -11.94 -0.16
N ASP A 93 -6.64 -12.52 0.04
CA ASP A 93 -5.57 -12.01 0.91
C ASP A 93 -4.80 -10.88 0.24
N LEU A 94 -3.95 -10.20 1.00
CA LEU A 94 -3.22 -9.03 0.53
C LEU A 94 -1.75 -9.07 0.94
N PHE A 95 -0.85 -8.98 -0.05
CA PHE A 95 0.56 -8.68 0.19
C PHE A 95 0.85 -7.21 -0.08
N VAL A 96 1.61 -6.56 0.80
CA VAL A 96 2.07 -5.17 0.65
C VAL A 96 3.59 -5.11 0.78
N ALA A 97 4.27 -4.65 -0.28
CA ALA A 97 5.70 -4.40 -0.25
C ALA A 97 5.99 -3.04 0.42
N ASN A 98 6.93 -3.03 1.37
CA ASN A 98 7.44 -1.82 1.97
C ASN A 98 8.88 -1.55 1.52
N TYR A 99 9.19 -0.28 1.26
CA TYR A 99 10.47 0.11 0.71
C TYR A 99 11.55 0.25 1.79
N VAL A 100 11.63 1.40 2.48
CA VAL A 100 12.65 1.63 3.50
C VAL A 100 12.05 2.39 4.67
N GLN A 101 12.70 2.30 5.83
CA GLN A 101 12.37 3.18 6.94
C GLN A 101 12.87 4.59 6.63
N TRP A 102 11.96 5.45 6.19
CA TRP A 102 12.25 6.82 5.83
C TRP A 102 11.54 7.78 6.76
N SER A 103 12.22 8.87 7.09
CA SER A 103 11.58 10.04 7.67
C SER A 103 12.22 11.28 7.10
N ARG A 104 11.46 12.38 7.07
CA ARG A 104 11.99 13.69 6.68
C ARG A 104 13.25 14.04 7.48
N ALA A 105 13.23 13.79 8.80
CA ALA A 105 14.38 14.07 9.66
C ALA A 105 15.63 13.28 9.23
N ARG A 106 15.48 11.97 8.99
CA ARG A 106 16.59 11.12 8.54
C ARG A 106 17.10 11.50 7.16
N ASP A 107 16.21 11.88 6.24
CA ASP A 107 16.57 12.36 4.91
C ASP A 107 17.40 13.67 4.96
N PHE A 108 17.16 14.53 5.96
CA PHE A 108 18.01 15.69 6.20
C PHE A 108 19.33 15.35 6.90
N GLU A 109 19.33 14.39 7.82
CA GLU A 109 20.54 13.93 8.52
C GLU A 109 21.54 13.25 7.57
N VAL A 110 21.04 12.39 6.67
CA VAL A 110 21.86 11.73 5.65
C VAL A 110 22.53 12.75 4.71
N ASP A 111 21.88 13.90 4.48
CA ASP A 111 22.35 15.01 3.63
C ASP A 111 23.06 14.55 2.35
N TYR A 112 22.43 13.62 1.61
CA TYR A 112 23.04 13.11 0.39
C TYR A 112 23.18 14.21 -0.66
N ARG A 113 24.41 14.36 -1.18
CA ARG A 113 24.77 15.41 -2.12
C ARG A 113 25.51 14.83 -3.31
N LEU A 114 25.25 15.43 -4.47
CA LEU A 114 26.02 15.20 -5.68
C LEU A 114 26.91 16.42 -5.94
N ASP A 115 28.18 16.15 -6.27
CA ASP A 115 29.16 17.18 -6.56
C ASP A 115 28.68 18.09 -7.68
N GLY A 116 28.71 19.41 -7.43
CA GLY A 116 28.27 20.42 -8.39
C GLY A 116 26.75 20.58 -8.55
N ILE A 117 25.92 19.71 -7.97
CA ILE A 117 24.45 19.78 -8.05
C ILE A 117 23.84 20.18 -6.70
N GLY A 118 24.48 19.78 -5.59
CA GLY A 118 23.96 20.00 -4.24
C GLY A 118 23.12 18.82 -3.77
N ARG A 119 22.07 19.09 -2.98
CA ARG A 119 21.26 18.05 -2.35
C ARG A 119 20.55 17.20 -3.41
N ALA A 120 20.61 15.88 -3.24
CA ALA A 120 20.02 14.91 -4.16
C ALA A 120 19.34 13.77 -3.39
N TYR A 121 18.59 12.93 -4.10
CA TYR A 121 18.03 11.71 -3.51
C TYR A 121 19.15 10.68 -3.29
N GLY A 122 19.28 10.22 -2.05
CA GLY A 122 20.25 9.20 -1.69
C GLY A 122 19.82 7.79 -2.12
N PRO A 123 20.79 6.87 -2.33
CA PRO A 123 20.47 5.47 -2.57
C PRO A 123 19.74 4.86 -1.35
N PRO A 124 18.88 3.84 -1.56
CA PRO A 124 18.17 3.18 -0.47
C PRO A 124 19.09 2.57 0.59
N SER A 125 20.36 2.33 0.28
CA SER A 125 21.37 1.86 1.26
C SER A 125 21.56 2.81 2.43
N ASN A 126 21.17 4.08 2.31
CA ASN A 126 21.27 5.07 3.39
C ASN A 126 20.17 4.91 4.46
N PHE A 127 19.16 4.08 4.19
CA PHE A 127 18.01 3.86 5.05
C PHE A 127 17.94 2.40 5.52
N PRO A 128 17.43 2.10 6.72
CA PRO A 128 17.17 0.74 7.14
C PRO A 128 16.12 0.08 6.23
N GLY A 129 16.12 -1.25 6.19
CA GLY A 129 15.04 -1.98 5.51
C GLY A 129 13.70 -1.84 6.25
N ALA A 130 12.63 -2.30 5.63
CA ALA A 130 11.30 -2.37 6.22
C ALA A 130 10.75 -3.81 6.11
N GLN A 131 9.84 -4.18 7.02
CA GLN A 131 9.10 -5.43 6.86
C GLN A 131 8.00 -5.25 5.82
N ASN A 132 7.82 -6.21 4.94
CA ASN A 132 6.62 -6.29 4.11
C ASN A 132 5.46 -6.80 4.95
N TYR A 133 4.24 -6.43 4.58
CA TYR A 133 3.04 -6.95 5.23
C TYR A 133 2.43 -8.08 4.41
N PHE A 134 1.93 -9.08 5.11
CA PHE A 134 1.02 -10.04 4.52
C PHE A 134 -0.22 -10.13 5.39
N TYR A 135 -1.35 -9.82 4.79
CA TYR A 135 -2.64 -9.70 5.43
C TYR A 135 -3.51 -10.86 5.00
N ARG A 136 -3.91 -11.70 5.96
CA ARG A 136 -4.90 -12.76 5.72
C ARG A 136 -6.30 -12.20 5.91
N ASN A 137 -7.19 -12.41 4.94
CA ASN A 137 -8.59 -12.04 5.04
C ASN A 137 -9.32 -12.99 6.00
N ARG A 138 -10.28 -12.49 6.76
CA ARG A 138 -11.08 -13.30 7.70
C ARG A 138 -12.43 -13.75 7.12
N GLY A 139 -12.75 -13.36 5.89
CA GLY A 139 -14.03 -13.60 5.23
C GLY A 139 -15.15 -12.64 5.64
N ASP A 140 -14.85 -11.65 6.48
CA ASP A 140 -15.75 -10.53 6.82
C ASP A 140 -15.25 -9.18 6.28
N GLY A 141 -14.23 -9.23 5.41
CA GLY A 141 -13.53 -8.08 4.84
C GLY A 141 -12.66 -7.32 5.85
N THR A 142 -12.32 -7.94 6.99
CA THR A 142 -11.25 -7.51 7.88
C THR A 142 -10.04 -8.44 7.75
N PHE A 143 -8.87 -7.93 8.12
CA PHE A 143 -7.61 -8.62 7.89
C PHE A 143 -6.77 -8.76 9.16
N ASP A 144 -6.02 -9.86 9.22
CA ASP A 144 -4.92 -10.07 10.17
C ASP A 144 -3.58 -9.86 9.48
N GLU A 145 -2.68 -9.04 10.04
CA GLU A 145 -1.28 -9.03 9.59
C GLU A 145 -0.59 -10.29 10.13
N VAL A 146 -0.26 -11.20 9.23
CA VAL A 146 0.33 -12.52 9.51
C VAL A 146 1.73 -12.66 8.90
N GLY A 147 2.39 -11.55 8.53
CA GLY A 147 3.66 -11.58 7.81
C GLY A 147 4.79 -12.28 8.59
N ALA A 148 4.81 -12.18 9.91
CA ALA A 148 5.75 -12.94 10.73
C ALA A 148 5.47 -14.45 10.69
N GLU A 149 4.21 -14.84 10.86
CA GLU A 149 3.77 -16.25 10.87
C GLU A 149 3.97 -16.92 9.50
N ALA A 150 3.73 -16.16 8.42
CA ALA A 150 3.90 -16.61 7.04
C ALA A 150 5.36 -16.59 6.55
N GLY A 151 6.32 -16.18 7.38
CA GLY A 151 7.74 -16.12 7.01
C GLY A 151 8.09 -14.99 6.03
N ILE A 152 7.24 -13.99 5.90
CA ILE A 152 7.45 -12.79 5.07
C ILE A 152 8.37 -11.78 5.77
N HIS A 153 8.32 -11.72 7.10
CA HIS A 153 9.21 -10.85 7.85
C HIS A 153 10.62 -11.45 7.86
N VAL A 154 11.57 -10.73 7.25
CA VAL A 154 12.96 -11.17 7.14
C VAL A 154 13.85 -10.17 7.88
N VAL A 155 14.71 -10.69 8.76
CA VAL A 155 15.60 -9.89 9.61
C VAL A 155 17.05 -10.34 9.48
N GLN A 156 17.96 -9.41 9.77
CA GLN A 156 19.37 -9.69 9.99
C GLN A 156 19.58 -10.36 11.35
N ALA A 157 20.83 -10.75 11.64
CA ALA A 157 21.20 -11.36 12.92
C ALA A 157 20.96 -10.44 14.14
N ASP A 158 20.96 -9.13 13.94
CA ASP A 158 20.67 -8.11 14.97
C ASP A 158 19.16 -7.79 15.10
N GLY A 159 18.31 -8.47 14.32
CA GLY A 159 16.86 -8.26 14.30
C GLY A 159 16.40 -7.14 13.37
N ALA A 160 17.30 -6.42 12.69
CA ALA A 160 16.90 -5.36 11.78
C ALA A 160 16.24 -5.92 10.51
N PRO A 161 15.12 -5.35 10.03
CA PRO A 161 14.51 -5.75 8.77
C PRO A 161 15.45 -5.55 7.57
N VAL A 162 15.42 -6.50 6.63
CA VAL A 162 16.25 -6.46 5.41
C VAL A 162 15.51 -5.94 4.18
N GLY A 163 14.17 -5.95 4.20
CA GLY A 163 13.34 -5.69 3.03
C GLY A 163 13.57 -4.30 2.45
N LYS A 164 13.76 -4.24 1.12
CA LYS A 164 13.79 -3.01 0.33
C LYS A 164 12.87 -3.14 -0.88
N GLY A 165 11.59 -3.39 -0.62
CA GLY A 165 10.60 -3.73 -1.64
C GLY A 165 10.27 -2.54 -2.53
N LEU A 166 10.68 -2.62 -3.79
CA LEU A 166 10.15 -1.82 -4.89
C LEU A 166 9.55 -2.82 -5.88
N ALA A 167 8.24 -2.77 -6.09
CA ALA A 167 7.65 -3.42 -7.26
C ALA A 167 7.07 -2.34 -8.17
N LEU A 168 7.17 -2.60 -9.47
CA LEU A 168 6.56 -1.80 -10.54
C LEU A 168 5.08 -2.17 -10.68
#